data_AF-A0A4S8JT07-F1
#
_entry.id   AF-A0A4S8JT07-F1
#
_cell.length_a   1.000
_cell.length_b   1.000
_cell.length_c   1.000
_cell.angle_alpha   90.00
_cell.angle_beta   90.00
_cell.angle_gamma   90.00
#
_symmetry.space_group_name_H-M   'P 1'
#
loop_
_entity.id
_entity.type
_entity.pdbx_description
1 polymer ?
#
loop_
_entity_poly.entity_id
_entity_poly.type
_entity_poly.pdbx_seq_one_letter_code
_entity_poly.pdbx_strand_id
1 'polypeptide(L)'
;MDFDGCSGFQCRSEVSIYPSCSDICSICRHELKFLVSFCVHSSVCEYRTNSEQIIRKQQIIAVATSVLIGIFFTAVVLIFRKQLAELFTDVPELIRETSKLGYLLGATILLNSIQPVLSGVSIGAGWQALVAFVNTACYYLFGLPIGAVLGFKLELNELGIWTGMLIGTAAQTGVLLLITVRTKWQKEILRCHCAGHAGRRASEDMGRRTN
;
A
#
# COMPACT_ATOMS: atom_id res chain seq x y z
N MET A 1 18.75 -19.21 -37.97
CA MET A 1 18.85 -19.46 -36.52
C MET A 1 18.81 -18.09 -35.88
N ASP A 2 17.59 -17.64 -35.72
CA ASP A 2 17.17 -16.25 -35.57
C ASP A 2 16.83 -16.04 -34.10
N PHE A 3 17.80 -15.60 -33.31
CA PHE A 3 17.65 -15.39 -31.86
C PHE A 3 17.76 -13.91 -31.43
N ASP A 4 18.00 -12.97 -32.35
CA ASP A 4 18.22 -11.55 -32.03
C ASP A 4 16.98 -10.63 -32.22
N GLY A 5 15.88 -11.13 -32.79
CA GLY A 5 14.66 -10.34 -33.00
C GLY A 5 13.75 -10.25 -31.77
N CYS A 6 13.79 -11.25 -30.87
CA CYS A 6 12.83 -11.38 -29.77
C CYS A 6 13.22 -10.56 -28.54
N SER A 7 14.51 -10.50 -28.21
CA SER A 7 15.05 -9.73 -27.06
C SER A 7 14.89 -8.22 -27.23
N GLY A 8 14.97 -7.69 -28.46
CA GLY A 8 14.72 -6.27 -28.75
C GLY A 8 13.25 -5.86 -28.74
N PHE A 9 12.33 -6.77 -29.11
CA PHE A 9 10.89 -6.51 -29.08
C PHE A 9 10.33 -6.61 -27.66
N GLN A 10 10.77 -7.62 -26.89
CA GLN A 10 10.45 -7.80 -25.46
C GLN A 10 10.83 -6.53 -24.66
N CYS A 11 12.06 -6.02 -24.85
CA CYS A 11 12.56 -4.85 -24.15
C CYS A 11 11.81 -3.55 -24.54
N ARG A 12 11.34 -3.44 -25.79
CA ARG A 12 10.56 -2.28 -26.27
C ARG A 12 9.12 -2.29 -25.74
N SER A 13 8.50 -3.46 -25.63
CA SER A 13 7.19 -3.61 -24.98
C SER A 13 7.25 -3.44 -23.47
N GLU A 14 8.33 -3.88 -22.81
CA GLU A 14 8.61 -3.60 -21.40
C GLU A 14 8.66 -2.08 -21.15
N VAL A 15 9.37 -1.31 -21.98
CA VAL A 15 9.43 0.16 -21.83
C VAL A 15 8.10 0.86 -22.10
N SER A 16 7.12 0.22 -22.77
CA SER A 16 5.80 0.80 -23.07
C SER A 16 4.69 0.37 -22.09
N ILE A 17 4.74 -0.83 -21.52
CA ILE A 17 3.78 -1.33 -20.49
C ILE A 17 4.08 -0.72 -19.11
N TYR A 18 5.36 -0.50 -18.79
CA TYR A 18 5.78 0.09 -17.51
C TYR A 18 5.26 1.53 -17.27
N PRO A 19 5.31 2.48 -18.23
CA PRO A 19 4.74 3.81 -18.06
C PRO A 19 3.24 3.75 -17.79
N SER A 20 2.48 2.90 -18.49
CA SER A 20 1.03 2.82 -18.36
C SER A 20 0.56 2.11 -17.09
N CYS A 21 1.27 1.06 -16.66
CA CYS A 21 1.11 0.49 -15.32
C CYS A 21 1.56 1.47 -14.24
N SER A 22 2.60 2.27 -14.50
CA SER A 22 3.07 3.33 -13.60
C SER A 22 2.07 4.48 -13.51
N ASP A 23 1.34 4.82 -14.57
CA ASP A 23 0.27 5.83 -14.58
C ASP A 23 -0.95 5.35 -13.80
N ILE A 24 -1.38 4.09 -14.00
CA ILE A 24 -2.41 3.45 -13.17
C ILE A 24 -1.95 3.38 -11.71
N CYS A 25 -0.68 3.05 -11.46
CA CYS A 25 -0.08 3.06 -10.12
C CYS A 25 0.08 4.50 -9.57
N SER A 26 0.21 5.51 -10.42
CA SER A 26 0.31 6.94 -10.06
C SER A 26 -1.05 7.50 -9.65
N ILE A 27 -2.13 7.06 -10.31
CA ILE A 27 -3.52 7.31 -9.93
C ILE A 27 -3.79 6.66 -8.57
N CYS A 28 -3.40 5.40 -8.37
CA CYS A 28 -3.45 4.75 -7.05
C CYS A 28 -2.61 5.49 -6.00
N ARG A 29 -1.44 6.04 -6.35
CA ARG A 29 -0.60 6.84 -5.44
C ARG A 29 -1.24 8.17 -5.05
N HIS A 30 -2.03 8.80 -5.92
CA HIS A 30 -2.77 10.02 -5.59
C HIS A 30 -3.92 9.73 -4.62
N GLU A 31 -4.71 8.69 -4.89
CA GLU A 31 -5.73 8.18 -3.96
C GLU A 31 -5.11 7.82 -2.60
N LEU A 32 -3.92 7.19 -2.61
CA LEU A 32 -3.16 6.83 -1.41
C LEU A 32 -2.82 8.04 -0.54
N LYS A 33 -2.35 9.14 -1.14
CA LYS A 33 -1.95 10.35 -0.41
C LYS A 33 -3.16 11.01 0.26
N PHE A 34 -4.30 11.06 -0.42
CA PHE A 34 -5.54 11.55 0.16
C PHE A 34 -6.02 10.65 1.30
N LEU A 35 -6.01 9.33 1.10
CA LEU A 35 -6.39 8.35 2.13
C LEU A 35 -5.48 8.38 3.35
N VAL A 36 -4.15 8.45 3.18
CA VAL A 36 -3.22 8.55 4.31
C VAL A 36 -3.46 9.85 5.08
N SER A 37 -3.59 10.99 4.40
CA SER A 37 -3.83 12.28 5.06
C SER A 37 -5.16 12.27 5.85
N PHE A 38 -6.23 11.78 5.24
CA PHE A 38 -7.53 11.60 5.89
C PHE A 38 -7.47 10.62 7.07
N CYS A 39 -6.88 9.44 6.88
CA CYS A 39 -6.75 8.42 7.93
C CYS A 39 -5.90 8.91 9.10
N VAL A 40 -4.80 9.65 8.86
CA VAL A 40 -4.00 10.27 9.93
C VAL A 40 -4.82 11.30 10.69
N HIS A 41 -5.54 12.17 10.00
CA HIS A 41 -6.37 13.20 10.64
C HIS A 41 -7.46 12.58 11.51
N SER A 42 -8.21 11.61 10.96
CA SER A 42 -9.27 10.89 11.67
C SER A 42 -8.71 10.10 12.86
N SER A 43 -7.59 9.39 12.67
CA SER A 43 -6.95 8.64 13.76
C SER A 43 -6.53 9.55 14.91
N VAL A 44 -5.83 10.65 14.63
CA VAL A 44 -5.36 11.61 15.67
C VAL A 44 -6.54 12.25 16.41
N CYS A 45 -7.62 12.56 15.71
CA CYS A 45 -8.83 13.12 16.30
C CYS A 45 -9.54 12.10 17.21
N GLU A 46 -9.62 10.84 16.78
CA GLU A 46 -10.25 9.75 17.54
C GLU A 46 -9.44 9.36 18.78
N TYR A 47 -8.12 9.25 18.68
CA TYR A 47 -7.23 9.00 19.82
C TYR A 47 -7.31 10.08 20.90
N ARG A 48 -7.74 11.29 20.56
CA ARG A 48 -7.85 12.43 21.48
C ARG A 48 -9.18 12.49 22.23
N THR A 49 -10.23 11.89 21.66
CA THR A 49 -11.62 12.20 22.06
C THR A 49 -12.37 10.98 22.59
N ASN A 50 -11.98 9.76 22.22
CA ASN A 50 -12.82 8.57 22.40
C ASN A 50 -12.15 7.42 23.19
N SER A 51 -13.00 6.59 23.81
CA SER A 51 -12.61 5.35 24.51
C SER A 51 -12.19 4.23 23.55
N GLU A 52 -11.39 3.26 24.03
CA GLU A 52 -10.83 2.16 23.21
C GLU A 52 -11.84 1.46 22.29
N GLN A 53 -13.04 1.16 22.79
CA GLN A 53 -14.05 0.43 22.04
C GLN A 53 -14.56 1.21 20.81
N ILE A 54 -14.62 2.53 20.91
CA ILE A 54 -15.08 3.40 19.83
C ILE A 54 -14.00 3.49 18.74
N ILE A 55 -12.73 3.65 19.15
CA ILE A 55 -11.59 3.71 18.23
C ILE A 55 -11.52 2.44 17.37
N ARG A 56 -11.68 1.26 17.98
CA ARG A 56 -11.66 -0.01 17.24
C ARG A 56 -12.77 -0.11 16.20
N LYS A 57 -14.00 0.30 16.55
CA LYS A 57 -15.14 0.26 15.63
C LYS A 57 -14.94 1.20 14.44
N GLN A 58 -14.49 2.42 14.71
CA GLN A 58 -14.24 3.42 13.67
C GLN A 58 -13.09 3.00 12.75
N GLN A 59 -12.01 2.43 13.31
CA GLN A 59 -10.93 1.85 12.51
C GLN A 59 -11.43 0.73 11.59
N ILE A 60 -12.27 -0.17 12.08
CA ILE A 60 -12.87 -1.23 11.25
C ILE A 60 -13.73 -0.63 10.13
N ILE A 61 -14.54 0.40 10.42
CA ILE A 61 -15.39 1.07 9.43
C ILE A 61 -14.53 1.78 8.37
N ALA A 62 -13.45 2.46 8.78
CA ALA A 62 -12.51 3.11 7.86
C ALA A 62 -11.81 2.10 6.94
N VAL A 63 -11.32 0.99 7.50
CA VAL A 63 -10.75 -0.11 6.73
C VAL A 63 -11.79 -0.70 5.77
N ALA A 64 -12.99 -1.01 6.25
CA ALA A 64 -14.06 -1.58 5.43
C ALA A 64 -14.44 -0.66 4.26
N THR A 65 -14.55 0.64 4.50
CA THR A 65 -14.88 1.62 3.46
C THR A 65 -13.76 1.72 2.42
N SER A 66 -12.50 1.77 2.86
CA SER A 66 -11.35 1.78 1.95
C SER A 66 -11.24 0.51 1.10
N VAL A 67 -11.53 -0.66 1.69
CA VAL A 67 -11.53 -1.95 0.99
C VAL A 67 -12.68 -2.02 -0.01
N LEU A 68 -13.88 -1.52 0.33
CA LEU A 68 -15.01 -1.48 -0.59
C LEU A 68 -14.72 -0.60 -1.82
N ILE A 69 -14.11 0.58 -1.61
CA ILE A 69 -13.68 1.45 -2.71
C ILE A 69 -12.59 0.75 -3.54
N GLY A 70 -11.62 0.11 -2.89
CA GLY A 70 -10.57 -0.67 -3.56
C GLY A 70 -11.12 -1.83 -4.40
N ILE A 71 -12.12 -2.56 -3.89
CA ILE A 71 -12.82 -3.64 -4.62
C ILE A 71 -13.55 -3.06 -5.82
N PHE A 72 -14.24 -1.93 -5.67
CA PHE A 72 -14.93 -1.27 -6.78
C PHE A 72 -13.97 -0.91 -7.91
N PHE A 73 -12.86 -0.22 -7.61
CA PHE A 73 -11.83 0.11 -8.60
C PHE A 73 -11.19 -1.13 -9.21
N THR A 74 -10.92 -2.15 -8.40
CA THR A 74 -10.38 -3.43 -8.88
C THR A 74 -11.35 -4.11 -9.85
N ALA A 75 -12.65 -4.14 -9.55
CA ALA A 75 -13.66 -4.71 -10.43
C ALA A 75 -13.73 -3.96 -11.77
N VAL A 76 -13.69 -2.63 -11.74
CA VAL A 76 -13.64 -1.81 -12.96
C VAL A 76 -12.39 -2.16 -13.78
N VAL A 77 -11.21 -2.18 -13.18
CA VAL A 77 -9.96 -2.53 -13.88
C VAL A 77 -10.00 -3.95 -14.46
N LEU A 78 -10.57 -4.93 -13.74
CA LEU A 78 -10.69 -6.30 -14.22
C LEU A 78 -11.67 -6.46 -15.39
N ILE A 79 -12.76 -5.69 -15.40
CA ILE A 79 -13.73 -5.67 -16.50
C ILE A 79 -13.09 -5.05 -17.75
N PHE A 80 -12.41 -3.91 -17.59
CA PHE A 80 -11.77 -3.18 -18.69
C PHE A 80 -10.39 -3.75 -19.08
N ARG A 81 -9.91 -4.83 -18.44
CA ARG A 81 -8.56 -5.39 -18.66
C ARG A 81 -8.27 -5.78 -20.12
N LYS A 82 -9.28 -6.28 -20.84
CA LYS A 82 -9.13 -6.67 -22.25
C LYS A 82 -8.98 -5.46 -23.16
N GLN A 83 -9.80 -4.44 -22.94
CA GLN A 83 -9.75 -3.19 -23.70
C GLN A 83 -8.47 -2.41 -23.40
N LEU A 84 -7.99 -2.45 -22.15
CA LEU A 84 -6.68 -1.89 -21.80
C LEU A 84 -5.54 -2.64 -22.51
N ALA A 85 -5.58 -3.98 -22.56
CA ALA A 85 -4.56 -4.76 -23.25
C ALA A 85 -4.53 -4.49 -24.77
N GLU A 86 -5.71 -4.39 -25.40
CA GLU A 86 -5.84 -4.05 -26.82
C GLU A 86 -5.41 -2.61 -27.13
N LEU A 87 -5.48 -1.68 -26.17
CA LEU A 87 -5.04 -0.29 -26.35
C LEU A 87 -3.50 -0.16 -26.39
N PHE A 88 -2.77 -1.03 -25.69
CA PHE A 88 -1.30 -0.95 -25.61
C PHE A 88 -0.59 -1.75 -26.69
N THR A 89 -1.23 -2.77 -27.26
CA THR A 89 -0.60 -3.62 -28.28
C THR A 89 -1.63 -4.38 -29.11
N ASP A 90 -1.44 -4.37 -30.43
CA ASP A 90 -2.19 -5.19 -31.38
C ASP A 90 -1.60 -6.61 -31.52
N VAL A 91 -0.52 -6.93 -30.80
CA VAL A 91 0.17 -8.22 -30.93
C VAL A 91 -0.49 -9.25 -29.99
N PRO A 92 -1.04 -10.36 -30.51
CA PRO A 92 -1.84 -11.31 -29.72
C PRO A 92 -1.06 -12.00 -28.59
N GLU A 93 0.24 -12.20 -28.76
CA GLU A 93 1.15 -12.73 -27.74
C GLU A 93 1.20 -11.80 -26.51
N LEU A 94 1.37 -10.49 -26.74
CA LEU A 94 1.44 -9.49 -25.67
C LEU A 94 0.09 -9.23 -25.00
N ILE A 95 -1.02 -9.32 -25.75
CA ILE A 95 -2.36 -9.19 -25.19
C ILE A 95 -2.60 -10.27 -24.11
N ARG A 96 -2.12 -11.51 -24.35
CA ARG A 96 -2.28 -12.63 -23.42
C ARG A 96 -1.49 -12.42 -22.13
N GLU A 97 -0.27 -11.93 -22.20
CA GLU A 97 0.56 -11.63 -21.03
C GLU A 97 0.04 -10.40 -20.26
N THR A 98 -0.35 -9.34 -20.97
CA THR A 98 -0.99 -8.14 -20.39
C THR A 98 -2.31 -8.47 -19.68
N SER A 99 -3.06 -9.45 -20.21
CA SER A 99 -4.26 -9.98 -19.57
C SER A 99 -4.00 -10.58 -18.18
N LYS A 100 -2.85 -11.24 -17.99
CA LYS A 100 -2.42 -11.81 -16.69
C LYS A 100 -1.95 -10.71 -15.74
N LEU A 101 -1.22 -9.72 -16.25
CA LEU A 101 -0.83 -8.52 -15.50
C LEU A 101 -2.03 -7.81 -14.89
N GLY A 102 -3.17 -7.73 -15.59
CA GLY A 102 -4.41 -7.15 -15.05
C GLY A 102 -4.89 -7.80 -13.74
N TYR A 103 -4.70 -9.12 -13.56
CA TYR A 103 -5.03 -9.80 -12.31
C TYR A 103 -4.07 -9.42 -11.17
N LEU A 104 -2.78 -9.31 -11.47
CA LEU A 104 -1.77 -8.84 -10.51
C LEU A 104 -2.01 -7.38 -10.13
N LEU A 105 -2.42 -6.55 -11.10
CA LEU A 105 -2.77 -5.14 -10.89
C LEU A 105 -3.95 -5.01 -9.93
N GLY A 106 -5.02 -5.79 -10.15
CA GLY A 106 -6.17 -5.83 -9.24
C GLY A 106 -5.79 -6.28 -7.83
N ALA A 107 -4.96 -7.33 -7.70
CA ALA A 107 -4.45 -7.76 -6.40
C ALA A 107 -3.59 -6.69 -5.73
N THR A 108 -2.79 -5.95 -6.50
CA THR A 108 -1.96 -4.83 -6.02
C THR A 108 -2.82 -3.69 -5.50
N ILE A 109 -3.90 -3.34 -6.21
CA ILE A 109 -4.85 -2.29 -5.78
C ILE A 109 -5.47 -2.66 -4.43
N LEU A 110 -5.94 -3.90 -4.27
CA LEU A 110 -6.51 -4.38 -3.01
C LEU A 110 -5.51 -4.33 -1.85
N LEU A 111 -4.28 -4.82 -2.06
CA LEU A 111 -3.23 -4.78 -1.04
C LEU A 111 -2.84 -3.34 -0.68
N ASN A 112 -2.79 -2.46 -1.68
CA ASN A 112 -2.50 -1.04 -1.52
C ASN A 112 -3.65 -0.26 -0.87
N SER A 113 -4.89 -0.77 -0.81
CA SER A 113 -5.97 -0.12 -0.06
C SER A 113 -5.82 -0.27 1.46
N ILE A 114 -5.17 -1.33 1.94
CA ILE A 114 -5.05 -1.65 3.38
C ILE A 114 -3.84 -0.94 4.01
N GLN A 115 -2.72 -0.89 3.29
CA GLN A 115 -1.47 -0.27 3.74
C GLN A 115 -1.60 1.19 4.22
N PRO A 116 -2.37 2.08 3.57
CA PRO A 116 -2.57 3.47 3.94
C PRO A 116 -3.25 3.61 5.29
N VAL A 117 -4.25 2.76 5.54
CA VAL A 117 -5.01 2.79 6.78
C VAL A 117 -4.13 2.36 7.94
N LEU A 118 -3.39 1.26 7.76
CA LEU A 118 -2.42 0.81 8.78
C LEU A 118 -1.32 1.84 9.01
N SER A 119 -0.78 2.44 7.94
CA SER A 119 0.24 3.48 8.03
C SER A 119 -0.30 4.74 8.73
N GLY A 120 -1.53 5.15 8.41
CA GLY A 120 -2.19 6.30 9.03
C GLY A 120 -2.44 6.10 10.53
N VAL A 121 -2.89 4.90 10.93
CA VAL A 121 -3.03 4.51 12.34
C VAL A 121 -1.67 4.51 13.04
N SER A 122 -0.64 3.96 12.38
CA SER A 122 0.72 3.91 12.94
C SER A 122 1.31 5.29 13.16
N ILE A 123 1.09 6.23 12.23
CA ILE A 123 1.52 7.61 12.34
C ILE A 123 0.73 8.32 13.45
N GLY A 124 -0.59 8.08 13.54
CA GLY A 124 -1.44 8.58 14.62
C GLY A 124 -1.02 8.10 16.02
N ALA A 125 -0.45 6.89 16.12
CA ALA A 125 0.14 6.34 17.34
C ALA A 125 1.64 6.68 17.52
N GLY A 126 2.29 7.33 16.54
CA GLY A 126 3.71 7.69 16.59
C GLY A 126 4.70 6.54 16.29
N TRP A 127 4.24 5.40 15.78
CA TRP A 127 5.09 4.21 15.50
C TRP A 127 5.71 4.21 14.10
N GLN A 128 5.75 5.34 13.42
CA GLN A 128 6.28 5.46 12.05
C GLN A 128 7.66 4.80 11.86
N ALA A 129 8.56 4.88 12.84
CA ALA A 129 9.89 4.28 12.77
C ALA A 129 9.85 2.73 12.79
N LEU A 130 8.95 2.15 13.58
CA LEU A 130 8.76 0.70 13.62
C LEU A 130 8.21 0.19 12.28
N VAL A 131 7.24 0.91 11.70
CA VAL A 131 6.68 0.60 10.38
C VAL A 131 7.77 0.63 9.30
N ALA A 132 8.58 1.69 9.28
CA ALA A 132 9.66 1.83 8.31
C ALA A 132 10.66 0.66 8.41
N PHE A 133 11.08 0.30 9.63
CA PHE A 133 12.00 -0.81 9.85
C PHE A 133 11.42 -2.16 9.38
N VAL A 134 10.17 -2.45 9.75
CA VAL A 134 9.49 -3.70 9.33
C VAL A 134 9.33 -3.76 7.82
N ASN A 135 8.93 -2.65 7.18
CA ASN A 135 8.79 -2.58 5.72
C ASN A 135 10.14 -2.85 5.03
N THR A 136 11.21 -2.16 5.43
CA THR A 136 12.55 -2.39 4.87
C THR A 136 13.01 -3.83 5.10
N ALA A 137 12.84 -4.39 6.29
CA ALA A 137 13.22 -5.77 6.56
C ALA A 137 12.44 -6.76 5.67
N CYS A 138 11.12 -6.62 5.55
CA CYS A 138 10.30 -7.51 4.73
C CYS A 138 10.64 -7.40 3.23
N TYR A 139 10.85 -6.19 2.73
CA TYR A 139 11.14 -5.97 1.31
C TYR A 139 12.50 -6.56 0.92
N TYR A 140 13.53 -6.37 1.75
CA TYR A 140 14.88 -6.86 1.45
C TYR A 140 15.08 -8.34 1.78
N LEU A 141 14.47 -8.87 2.85
CA LEU A 141 14.65 -10.27 3.27
C LEU A 141 13.74 -11.25 2.55
N PHE A 142 12.57 -10.82 2.10
CA PHE A 142 11.60 -11.71 1.44
C PHE A 142 11.28 -11.23 0.02
N GLY A 143 10.93 -9.96 -0.18
CA GLY A 143 10.52 -9.46 -1.50
C GLY A 143 11.60 -9.62 -2.57
N LEU A 144 12.82 -9.17 -2.26
CA LEU A 144 13.99 -9.22 -3.15
C LEU A 144 14.43 -10.65 -3.51
N PRO A 145 14.65 -11.57 -2.55
CA PRO A 145 15.04 -12.93 -2.87
C PRO A 145 13.92 -13.73 -3.55
N ILE A 146 12.65 -13.53 -3.17
CA ILE A 146 11.52 -14.19 -3.85
C ILE A 146 11.40 -13.67 -5.28
N GLY A 147 11.51 -12.35 -5.49
CA GLY A 147 11.50 -11.75 -6.82
C GLY A 147 12.66 -12.23 -7.70
N ALA A 148 13.87 -12.34 -7.14
CA ALA A 148 15.02 -12.89 -7.85
C ALA A 148 14.82 -14.37 -8.20
N VAL A 149 14.35 -15.20 -7.26
CA VAL A 149 14.10 -16.62 -7.53
C VAL A 149 13.01 -16.80 -8.59
N LEU A 150 11.89 -16.07 -8.50
CA LEU A 150 10.81 -16.18 -9.49
C LEU A 150 11.23 -15.62 -10.87
N GLY A 151 12.01 -14.54 -10.90
CA GLY A 151 12.52 -13.96 -12.15
C GLY A 151 13.50 -14.88 -12.87
N PHE A 152 14.48 -15.44 -12.14
CA PHE A 152 15.57 -16.22 -12.74
C PHE A 152 15.28 -17.72 -12.87
N LYS A 153 14.50 -18.36 -11.97
CA LYS A 153 14.21 -19.80 -12.07
C LYS A 153 12.98 -20.17 -12.91
N LEU A 154 12.00 -19.29 -13.00
CA LEU A 154 10.75 -19.59 -13.72
C LEU A 154 10.68 -18.92 -15.09
N GLU A 155 11.72 -18.19 -15.51
CA GLU A 155 11.78 -17.43 -16.78
C GLU A 155 10.58 -16.49 -16.97
N LEU A 156 9.92 -16.09 -15.88
CA LEU A 156 8.70 -15.26 -15.88
C LEU A 156 9.02 -13.77 -16.09
N ASN A 157 10.27 -13.41 -16.34
CA ASN A 157 10.78 -12.07 -16.61
C ASN A 157 10.06 -10.98 -15.77
N GLU A 158 9.25 -10.13 -16.40
CA GLU A 158 8.47 -9.05 -15.78
C GLU A 158 7.43 -9.51 -14.74
N LEU A 159 6.75 -10.64 -14.97
CA LEU A 159 5.74 -11.18 -14.07
C LEU A 159 6.36 -11.67 -12.76
N GLY A 160 7.60 -12.18 -12.82
CA GLY A 160 8.35 -12.67 -11.66
C GLY A 160 8.73 -11.53 -10.69
N ILE A 161 9.17 -10.39 -11.22
CA ILE A 161 9.52 -9.22 -10.41
C ILE A 161 8.26 -8.62 -9.76
N TRP A 162 7.16 -8.50 -10.53
CA TRP A 162 5.88 -8.00 -10.02
C TRP A 162 5.28 -8.88 -8.93
N THR A 163 5.28 -10.20 -9.11
CA THR A 163 4.82 -11.14 -8.09
C THR A 163 5.70 -11.11 -6.85
N GLY A 164 7.02 -10.98 -6.99
CA GLY A 164 7.94 -10.78 -5.85
C GLY A 164 7.62 -9.52 -5.05
N MET A 165 7.40 -8.39 -5.72
CA MET A 165 6.98 -7.15 -5.07
C MET A 165 5.61 -7.29 -4.38
N LEU A 166 4.65 -7.97 -5.03
CA LEU A 166 3.33 -8.23 -4.45
C LEU A 166 3.42 -9.06 -3.16
N ILE A 167 4.23 -10.11 -3.16
CA ILE A 167 4.43 -10.98 -1.99
C ILE A 167 5.13 -10.21 -0.87
N GLY A 168 6.16 -9.43 -1.17
CA GLY A 168 6.80 -8.55 -0.19
C GLY A 168 5.81 -7.56 0.42
N THR A 169 4.93 -7.01 -0.43
CA THR A 169 3.87 -6.08 -0.07
C THR A 169 2.78 -6.73 0.80
N ALA A 170 2.39 -7.97 0.49
CA ALA A 170 1.45 -8.74 1.30
C ALA A 170 2.05 -9.12 2.65
N ALA A 171 3.33 -9.52 2.68
CA ALA A 171 4.04 -9.87 3.90
C ALA A 171 4.15 -8.67 4.85
N GLN A 172 4.55 -7.48 4.36
CA GLN A 172 4.59 -6.28 5.20
C GLN A 172 3.21 -5.94 5.77
N THR A 173 2.13 -6.03 4.97
CA THR A 173 0.77 -5.75 5.42
C THR A 173 0.34 -6.75 6.50
N GLY A 174 0.64 -8.03 6.32
CA GLY A 174 0.33 -9.09 7.28
C GLY A 174 1.04 -8.89 8.63
N VAL A 175 2.35 -8.58 8.60
CA VAL A 175 3.11 -8.30 9.83
C VAL A 175 2.56 -7.06 10.53
N LEU A 176 2.27 -6.00 9.79
CA LEU A 176 1.77 -4.76 10.36
C LEU A 176 0.36 -4.92 10.96
N LEU A 177 -0.50 -5.69 10.30
CA LEU A 177 -1.80 -6.07 10.82
C LEU A 177 -1.68 -6.89 12.11
N LEU A 178 -0.75 -7.86 12.17
CA LEU A 178 -0.49 -8.64 13.38
C LEU A 178 -0.03 -7.76 14.56
N ILE A 179 0.89 -6.82 14.31
CA ILE A 179 1.34 -5.86 15.33
C ILE A 179 0.15 -5.02 15.82
N THR A 180 -0.67 -4.53 14.88
CA THR A 180 -1.86 -3.72 15.17
C THR A 180 -2.86 -4.48 16.06
N VAL A 181 -3.15 -5.75 15.75
CA VAL A 181 -4.07 -6.58 16.54
C VAL A 181 -3.48 -6.95 17.91
N ARG A 182 -2.17 -7.17 18.01
CA ARG A 182 -1.51 -7.57 19.25
C ARG A 182 -1.21 -6.41 20.19
N THR A 183 -1.32 -5.17 19.73
CA THR A 183 -0.97 -4.03 20.58
C THR A 183 -2.08 -3.70 21.58
N LYS A 184 -1.66 -3.41 22.83
CA LYS A 184 -2.55 -2.98 23.92
C LYS A 184 -2.95 -1.52 23.73
N TRP A 185 -4.02 -1.29 22.97
CA TRP A 185 -4.56 0.03 22.65
C TRP A 185 -4.85 0.92 23.87
N GLN A 186 -5.27 0.32 25.00
CA GLN A 186 -5.46 1.05 26.27
C GLN A 186 -4.23 1.86 26.68
N LYS A 187 -3.03 1.28 26.58
CA LYS A 187 -1.79 1.98 26.95
C LYS A 187 -1.45 3.08 25.94
N GLU A 188 -1.74 2.85 24.67
CA GLU A 188 -1.42 3.81 23.62
C GLU A 188 -2.33 5.03 23.66
N ILE A 189 -3.64 4.84 23.87
CA ILE A 189 -4.60 5.93 24.07
C ILE A 189 -4.21 6.78 25.27
N LEU A 190 -3.83 6.13 26.38
CA LEU A 190 -3.39 6.83 27.58
C LEU A 190 -2.12 7.66 27.32
N ARG A 191 -1.14 7.11 26.60
CA ARG A 191 0.06 7.86 26.17
C ARG A 191 -0.31 9.06 25.32
N CYS A 192 -1.19 8.90 24.34
CA CYS A 192 -1.67 9.98 23.48
C CYS A 192 -2.37 11.10 24.27
N HIS A 193 -3.24 10.74 25.24
CA HIS A 193 -3.87 11.72 26.13
C HIS A 193 -2.84 12.46 26.99
N CYS A 194 -1.91 11.74 27.63
CA CYS A 194 -0.86 12.36 28.45
C CYS A 194 0.03 13.30 27.63
N ALA A 195 0.45 12.91 26.43
CA ALA A 195 1.22 13.76 25.52
C ALA A 195 0.44 15.02 25.10
N GLY A 196 -0.85 14.89 24.80
CA GLY A 196 -1.72 16.02 24.47
C GLY A 196 -1.92 17.01 25.63
N HIS A 197 -2.02 16.53 26.87
CA HIS A 197 -2.10 17.38 28.05
C HIS A 197 -0.77 18.08 28.39
N ALA A 198 0.36 17.40 28.19
CA ALA A 198 1.68 18.01 28.35
C ALA A 198 1.90 19.15 27.34
N GLY A 199 1.51 18.95 26.07
CA GLY A 199 1.60 19.97 25.04
C GLY A 199 0.76 21.22 25.33
N ARG A 200 -0.47 21.05 25.84
CA ARG A 200 -1.33 22.19 26.24
C ARG A 200 -0.72 22.98 27.41
N ARG A 201 -0.24 22.30 28.45
CA ARG A 201 0.43 22.97 29.58
C ARG A 201 1.68 23.74 29.15
N ALA A 202 2.50 23.17 28.28
CA ALA A 202 3.69 23.86 27.75
C ALA A 202 3.31 25.12 26.95
N SER A 203 2.24 25.07 26.17
CA SER A 203 1.69 26.22 25.43
C SER A 203 1.19 27.32 26.37
N GLU A 204 0.48 26.95 27.44
CA GLU A 204 -0.04 27.89 28.44
C GLU A 204 1.09 28.54 29.25
N ASP A 205 2.11 27.78 29.64
CA ASP A 205 3.28 28.29 30.36
C ASP A 205 4.15 29.19 29.47
N MET A 206 4.21 28.93 28.16
CA MET A 206 4.88 29.81 27.20
C MET A 206 4.11 31.13 27.05
N GLY A 207 2.79 31.08 26.88
CA GLY A 207 1.94 32.27 26.82
C GLY A 207 2.01 33.13 28.09
N ARG A 208 2.18 32.49 29.26
CA ARG A 208 2.41 33.18 30.55
C ARG A 208 3.80 33.81 30.69
N ARG A 209 4.81 33.39 29.92
CA ARG A 209 6.15 34.02 29.91
C ARG A 209 6.28 35.17 28.92
N THR A 210 5.41 35.21 27.91
CA THR A 210 5.42 36.24 26.86
C THR A 210 4.54 37.45 27.18
N ASN A 211 3.79 37.42 28.29
CA ASN A 211 2.86 38.45 28.75
C ASN A 211 3.27 38.93 30.14
#